data_AF-B3RY62-F1
#
_entry.id   AF-B3RY62-F1
#
_cell.length_a   1.000
_cell.length_b   1.000
_cell.length_c   1.000
_cell.angle_alpha   90.00
_cell.angle_beta   90.00
_cell.angle_gamma   90.00
#
_symmetry.space_group_name_H-M   'P 1'
#
loop_
_entity.id
_entity.type
_entity.pdbx_description
1 polymer ?
#
loop_
_entity_poly.entity_id
_entity_poly.type
_entity_poly.pdbx_seq_one_letter_code
_entity_poly.pdbx_strand_id
1 'polypeptide(L)'
;MASKVSHGTKPGNRPGAIERTLFAGYKVPDEVSKMSKLLKKIDHSSYRKIVVAVVKDIEGDTSSYHRVLKEVKSEELPIDNFNIIFAGTKLLIASSIRLPDASLKSEVFETDLQQMRIPDEVIPYLRDAVYGSSTISRSLVPNLLLELTLSNGKIFTFEVSVAKFHELRYNIAKVLKEMNSVENKNILKIQD
;
A
#
# COMPACT_ATOMS: atom_id res chain seq x y z
N MET A 1 -59.40 10.84 0.45
CA MET A 1 -58.32 9.95 0.94
C MET A 1 -57.71 9.25 -0.27
N ALA A 2 -56.51 9.66 -0.68
CA ALA A 2 -55.71 8.93 -1.67
C ALA A 2 -54.23 9.27 -1.43
N SER A 3 -53.49 8.26 -0.98
CA SER A 3 -52.10 8.33 -0.53
C SER A 3 -51.14 8.57 -1.70
N LYS A 4 -50.23 9.53 -1.55
CA LYS A 4 -49.07 9.74 -2.43
C LYS A 4 -47.99 8.70 -2.09
N VAL A 5 -47.69 7.82 -3.03
CA VAL A 5 -46.54 6.90 -2.96
C VAL A 5 -45.34 7.58 -3.59
N SER A 6 -44.39 7.95 -2.73
CA SER A 6 -43.08 8.53 -3.06
C SER A 6 -42.17 7.47 -3.71
N HIS A 7 -41.66 7.79 -4.90
CA HIS A 7 -40.67 6.99 -5.62
C HIS A 7 -39.29 7.14 -4.95
N GLY A 8 -38.84 6.10 -4.26
CA GLY A 8 -37.46 5.96 -3.81
C GLY A 8 -36.57 5.42 -4.94
N THR A 9 -35.92 6.31 -5.69
CA THR A 9 -34.86 5.97 -6.64
C THR A 9 -33.62 5.50 -5.89
N LYS A 10 -33.26 4.22 -6.05
CA LYS A 10 -31.98 3.64 -5.61
C LYS A 10 -30.82 4.36 -6.34
N PRO A 11 -29.72 4.72 -5.65
CA PRO A 11 -28.56 5.30 -6.33
C PRO A 11 -27.91 4.22 -7.22
N GLY A 12 -27.75 4.59 -8.49
CA GLY A 12 -27.41 3.70 -9.59
C GLY A 12 -26.05 3.04 -9.46
N ASN A 13 -26.05 1.73 -9.69
CA ASN A 13 -24.89 0.98 -10.12
C ASN A 13 -24.53 1.44 -11.55
N ARG A 14 -23.48 2.25 -11.71
CA ARG A 14 -22.98 2.61 -13.05
C ARG A 14 -22.07 1.47 -13.53
N PRO A 15 -22.42 0.72 -14.59
CA PRO A 15 -21.51 -0.24 -15.19
C PRO A 15 -20.49 0.53 -16.01
N GLY A 16 -19.23 0.56 -15.58
CA GLY A 16 -18.13 1.17 -16.33
C GLY A 16 -17.09 1.97 -15.54
N ALA A 17 -17.27 2.16 -14.23
CA ALA A 17 -16.17 2.65 -13.40
C ALA A 17 -15.22 1.46 -13.15
N ILE A 18 -14.04 1.48 -13.79
CA ILE A 18 -12.94 0.64 -13.36
C ILE A 18 -12.69 1.04 -11.90
N GLU A 19 -13.02 0.13 -10.98
CA GLU A 19 -12.79 0.31 -9.55
C GLU A 19 -11.28 0.53 -9.40
N ARG A 20 -10.91 1.79 -9.22
CA ARG A 20 -9.52 2.20 -9.18
C ARG A 20 -8.87 1.51 -7.98
N THR A 21 -7.78 0.79 -8.22
CA THR A 21 -6.98 0.19 -7.14
C THR A 21 -6.52 1.27 -6.17
N LEU A 22 -6.84 1.09 -4.88
CA LEU A 22 -6.41 1.98 -3.81
C LEU A 22 -4.88 1.87 -3.64
N PHE A 23 -4.25 2.90 -3.07
CA PHE A 23 -2.80 2.83 -2.80
C PHE A 23 -2.39 1.66 -1.87
N ALA A 24 -3.30 1.19 -1.00
CA ALA A 24 -3.07 0.05 -0.11
C ALA A 24 -3.36 -1.32 -0.77
N GLY A 25 -3.81 -1.35 -2.03
CA GLY A 25 -4.10 -2.56 -2.79
C GLY A 25 -5.52 -2.65 -3.36
N TYR A 26 -5.85 -3.79 -3.94
CA TYR A 26 -7.16 -4.05 -4.59
C TYR A 26 -8.33 -4.15 -3.60
N LYS A 27 -8.05 -4.50 -2.34
CA LYS A 27 -9.03 -4.54 -1.25
C LYS A 27 -8.48 -3.79 -0.04
N VAL A 28 -9.37 -3.23 0.76
CA VAL A 28 -9.01 -2.65 2.07
C VAL A 28 -8.52 -3.77 2.99
N PRO A 29 -7.30 -3.69 3.55
CA PRO A 29 -6.82 -4.66 4.52
C PRO A 29 -7.71 -4.74 5.77
N ASP A 30 -7.87 -5.93 6.35
CA ASP A 30 -8.74 -6.15 7.51
C ASP A 30 -8.30 -5.32 8.72
N GLU A 31 -6.99 -5.12 8.89
CA GLU A 31 -6.38 -4.27 9.90
C GLU A 31 -6.87 -2.82 9.77
N VAL A 32 -6.90 -2.28 8.55
CA VAL A 32 -7.38 -0.91 8.27
C VAL A 32 -8.88 -0.81 8.52
N SER A 33 -9.64 -1.84 8.14
CA SER A 33 -11.09 -1.92 8.37
C SER A 33 -11.46 -1.99 9.86
N LYS A 34 -10.66 -2.69 10.68
CA LYS A 34 -10.82 -2.72 12.14
C LYS A 34 -10.40 -1.40 12.77
N MET A 35 -9.24 -0.86 12.36
CA MET A 35 -8.72 0.42 12.84
C MET A 35 -9.72 1.55 12.59
N SER A 36 -10.30 1.67 11.40
CA SER A 36 -11.21 2.78 11.05
C SER A 36 -12.40 2.91 12.00
N LYS A 37 -12.86 1.80 12.57
CA LYS A 37 -13.93 1.77 13.59
C LYS A 37 -13.46 2.25 14.95
N LEU A 38 -12.20 1.99 15.30
CA LEU A 38 -11.57 2.38 16.57
C LEU A 38 -11.16 3.85 16.58
N LEU A 39 -10.81 4.42 15.41
CA LEU A 39 -10.43 5.83 15.28
C LEU A 39 -11.51 6.83 15.73
N LYS A 40 -12.77 6.40 15.80
CA LYS A 40 -13.89 7.22 16.31
C LYS A 40 -13.88 7.39 17.83
N LYS A 41 -13.14 6.54 18.55
CA LYS A 41 -13.11 6.49 20.01
C LYS A 41 -11.82 7.06 20.61
N ILE A 42 -10.82 7.30 19.79
CA ILE A 42 -9.53 7.85 20.22
C ILE A 42 -9.56 9.36 20.03
N ASP A 43 -8.99 10.10 20.97
CA ASP A 43 -8.83 11.54 20.83
C ASP A 43 -7.71 11.89 19.82
N HIS A 44 -7.80 13.11 19.28
CA HIS A 44 -6.86 13.60 18.28
C HIS A 44 -5.41 13.68 18.76
N SER A 45 -5.19 13.99 20.05
CA SER A 45 -3.85 14.12 20.61
C SER A 45 -3.16 12.76 20.67
N SER A 46 -3.89 11.75 21.16
CA SER A 46 -3.44 10.36 21.20
C SER A 46 -3.15 9.81 19.81
N TYR A 47 -4.06 10.00 18.85
CA TYR A 47 -3.82 9.52 17.48
C TYR A 47 -2.63 10.21 16.82
N ARG A 48 -2.47 11.53 17.01
CA ARG A 48 -1.31 12.27 16.50
C ARG A 48 0.01 11.72 17.07
N LYS A 49 0.07 11.39 18.36
CA LYS A 49 1.26 10.76 18.97
C LYS A 49 1.54 9.40 18.34
N ILE A 50 0.51 8.58 18.09
CA ILE A 50 0.65 7.28 17.42
C ILE A 50 1.24 7.45 16.02
N VAL A 51 0.70 8.37 15.22
CA VAL A 51 1.22 8.66 13.87
C VAL A 51 2.71 9.02 13.92
N VAL A 52 3.12 9.92 14.83
CA VAL A 52 4.52 10.31 15.00
C VAL A 52 5.40 9.13 15.41
N ALA A 53 4.92 8.27 16.30
CA ALA A 53 5.66 7.07 16.72
C ALA A 53 5.80 6.05 15.59
N VAL A 54 4.77 5.90 14.74
CA VAL A 54 4.81 5.04 13.54
C VAL A 54 5.83 5.54 12.54
N VAL A 55 5.90 6.86 12.31
CA VAL A 55 6.91 7.46 11.42
C VAL A 55 8.32 7.09 11.88
N LYS A 56 8.61 7.27 13.17
CA LYS A 56 9.91 6.92 13.76
C LYS A 56 10.22 5.43 13.71
N ASP A 57 9.21 4.59 13.95
CA ASP A 57 9.35 3.13 13.85
C ASP A 57 9.67 2.68 12.42
N ILE A 58 9.07 3.32 11.40
CA ILE A 58 9.41 3.10 9.99
C ILE A 58 10.85 3.56 9.68
N GLU A 59 11.32 4.63 10.32
CA GLU A 59 12.70 5.11 10.23
C GLU A 59 13.71 4.23 11.00
N GLY A 60 13.24 3.22 11.73
CA GLY A 60 14.07 2.24 12.43
C GLY A 60 14.15 2.41 13.96
N ASP A 61 13.46 3.39 14.54
CA ASP A 61 13.37 3.55 15.99
C ASP A 61 12.27 2.66 16.59
N THR A 62 12.62 1.41 16.85
CA THR A 62 11.73 0.41 17.47
C THR A 62 11.33 0.76 18.91
N SER A 63 12.01 1.70 19.58
CA SER A 63 11.66 2.12 20.94
C SER A 63 10.42 3.02 20.98
N SER A 64 10.11 3.68 19.86
CA SER A 64 8.99 4.61 19.74
C SER A 64 7.64 3.95 19.99
N TYR A 65 7.48 2.66 19.62
CA TYR A 65 6.28 1.87 19.93
C TYR A 65 6.02 1.78 21.43
N HIS A 66 7.02 1.34 22.20
CA HIS A 66 6.86 1.15 23.64
C HIS A 66 6.67 2.47 24.38
N ARG A 67 7.29 3.54 23.89
CA ARG A 67 7.12 4.89 24.46
C ARG A 67 5.70 5.39 24.27
N VAL A 68 5.18 5.37 23.03
CA VAL A 68 3.84 5.90 22.77
C VAL A 68 2.75 5.06 23.43
N LEU A 69 2.94 3.74 23.53
CA LEU A 69 2.03 2.87 24.27
C LEU A 69 1.88 3.31 25.72
N LYS A 70 2.96 3.74 26.39
CA LYS A 70 2.92 4.25 27.77
C LYS A 70 2.25 5.63 27.85
N GLU A 71 2.46 6.49 26.86
CA GLU A 71 1.92 7.86 26.83
C GLU A 71 0.42 7.93 26.50
N VAL A 72 -0.09 6.94 25.76
CA VAL A 72 -1.49 6.88 25.29
C VAL A 72 -2.31 5.84 26.09
N LYS A 73 -1.68 5.11 27.02
CA LYS A 73 -2.37 4.11 27.84
C LYS A 73 -3.52 4.76 28.61
N SER A 74 -4.75 4.37 28.29
CA SER A 74 -5.96 4.72 29.03
C SER A 74 -6.83 3.47 29.21
N GLU A 75 -7.72 3.48 30.20
CA GLU A 75 -8.72 2.40 30.35
C GLU A 75 -9.63 2.30 29.13
N GLU A 76 -9.84 3.42 28.42
CA GLU A 76 -10.67 3.52 27.22
C GLU A 76 -10.00 2.94 25.97
N LEU A 77 -8.66 2.79 25.98
CA LEU A 77 -7.89 2.19 24.89
C LEU A 77 -7.12 0.95 25.35
N PRO A 78 -7.78 -0.23 25.35
CA PRO A 78 -7.12 -1.51 25.57
C PRO A 78 -5.92 -1.73 24.64
N ILE A 79 -4.94 -2.51 25.10
CA ILE A 79 -3.70 -2.76 24.34
C ILE A 79 -3.96 -3.35 22.95
N ASP A 80 -4.96 -4.23 22.81
CA ASP A 80 -5.32 -4.81 21.52
C ASP A 80 -5.84 -3.75 20.54
N ASN A 81 -6.62 -2.79 21.02
CA ASN A 81 -7.11 -1.68 20.20
C ASN A 81 -5.97 -0.77 19.79
N PHE A 82 -5.05 -0.46 20.71
CA PHE A 82 -3.83 0.28 20.39
C PHE A 82 -3.01 -0.45 19.31
N ASN A 83 -2.82 -1.77 19.44
CA ASN A 83 -2.05 -2.57 18.46
C ASN A 83 -2.68 -2.53 17.08
N ILE A 84 -4.02 -2.63 17.00
CA ILE A 84 -4.76 -2.52 15.74
C ILE A 84 -4.58 -1.13 15.11
N ILE A 85 -4.69 -0.06 15.91
CA ILE A 85 -4.50 1.31 15.42
C ILE A 85 -3.06 1.49 14.94
N PHE A 86 -2.07 1.12 15.74
CA PHE A 86 -0.66 1.25 15.39
C PHE A 86 -0.32 0.49 14.11
N ALA A 87 -0.74 -0.77 14.01
CA ALA A 87 -0.51 -1.61 12.83
C ALA A 87 -1.21 -1.05 11.59
N GLY A 88 -2.47 -0.63 11.70
CA GLY A 88 -3.21 -0.04 10.59
C GLY A 88 -2.60 1.28 10.12
N THR A 89 -2.20 2.17 11.04
CA THR A 89 -1.52 3.43 10.73
C THR A 89 -0.18 3.17 10.06
N LYS A 90 0.63 2.22 10.58
CA LYS A 90 1.88 1.79 9.96
C LYS A 90 1.66 1.26 8.56
N LEU A 91 0.63 0.44 8.34
CA LEU A 91 0.31 -0.09 7.03
C LEU A 91 -0.04 1.01 6.03
N LEU A 92 -0.86 1.99 6.41
CA LEU A 92 -1.22 3.11 5.52
C LEU A 92 0.03 3.93 5.15
N ILE A 93 0.81 4.37 6.13
CA ILE A 93 2.02 5.18 5.88
C ILE A 93 3.06 4.38 5.09
N ALA A 94 3.30 3.13 5.45
CA ALA A 94 4.25 2.29 4.73
C ALA A 94 3.78 2.02 3.29
N SER A 95 2.49 1.84 3.04
CA SER A 95 1.96 1.61 1.69
C SER A 95 2.06 2.84 0.80
N SER A 96 1.87 4.04 1.35
CA SER A 96 2.03 5.27 0.59
C SER A 96 3.48 5.57 0.24
N ILE A 97 4.43 5.38 1.18
CA ILE A 97 5.85 5.71 0.93
C ILE A 97 6.56 4.70 0.02
N ARG A 98 6.01 3.48 -0.14
CA ARG A 98 6.50 2.50 -1.12
C ARG A 98 6.20 2.89 -2.56
N LEU A 99 5.30 3.84 -2.78
CA LEU A 99 4.96 4.35 -4.10
C LEU A 99 5.86 5.53 -4.48
N PRO A 100 6.28 5.65 -5.75
CA PRO A 100 7.02 6.81 -6.22
C PRO A 100 6.25 8.13 -5.99
N ASP A 101 6.97 9.23 -5.72
CA ASP A 101 6.37 10.55 -5.46
C ASP A 101 5.40 11.03 -6.54
N ALA A 102 5.70 10.72 -7.81
CA ALA A 102 4.85 11.08 -8.93
C ALA A 102 3.55 10.28 -9.02
N SER A 103 3.47 9.11 -8.36
CA SER A 103 2.38 8.15 -8.51
C SER A 103 1.21 8.39 -7.55
N LEU A 104 1.49 8.92 -6.35
CA LEU A 104 0.47 9.15 -5.32
C LEU A 104 0.49 10.62 -4.89
N LYS A 105 -0.42 11.41 -5.46
CA LYS A 105 -0.65 12.80 -5.07
C LYS A 105 -1.44 12.89 -3.76
N SER A 106 -1.30 13.99 -3.02
CA SER A 106 -1.99 14.20 -1.73
C SER A 106 -3.49 14.05 -1.84
N GLU A 107 -4.11 14.67 -2.86
CA GLU A 107 -5.56 14.68 -3.03
C GLU A 107 -6.12 13.28 -3.30
N VAL A 108 -5.34 12.48 -4.03
CA VAL A 108 -5.62 11.07 -4.28
C VAL A 108 -5.53 10.26 -3.00
N PHE A 109 -4.45 10.45 -2.23
CA PHE A 109 -4.24 9.73 -0.98
C PHE A 109 -5.38 9.99 0.01
N GLU A 110 -5.79 11.24 0.15
CA GLU A 110 -6.92 11.63 1.00
C GLU A 110 -8.24 11.01 0.52
N THR A 111 -8.51 11.03 -0.79
CA THR A 111 -9.69 10.40 -1.39
C THR A 111 -9.72 8.88 -1.11
N ASP A 112 -8.58 8.20 -1.27
CA ASP A 112 -8.47 6.77 -1.01
C ASP A 112 -8.70 6.45 0.48
N LEU A 113 -8.20 7.28 1.41
CA LEU A 113 -8.45 7.14 2.85
C LEU A 113 -9.94 7.28 3.19
N GLN A 114 -10.65 8.21 2.55
CA GLN A 114 -12.10 8.37 2.71
C GLN A 114 -12.86 7.13 2.22
N GLN A 115 -12.44 6.53 1.09
CA GLN A 115 -13.01 5.27 0.60
C GLN A 115 -12.77 4.10 1.57
N MET A 116 -11.63 4.11 2.29
CA MET A 116 -11.33 3.17 3.38
C MET A 116 -12.10 3.47 4.69
N ARG A 117 -12.96 4.49 4.68
CA ARG A 117 -13.76 4.96 5.84
C ARG A 117 -12.92 5.48 7.00
N ILE A 118 -11.74 6.02 6.70
CA ILE A 118 -10.94 6.75 7.69
C ILE A 118 -11.66 8.07 8.02
N PRO A 119 -11.83 8.43 9.30
CA PRO A 119 -12.50 9.69 9.68
C PRO A 119 -11.75 10.91 9.13
N ASP A 120 -12.47 11.87 8.58
CA ASP A 120 -11.89 13.07 7.94
C ASP A 120 -11.03 13.88 8.92
N GLU A 121 -11.37 13.84 10.19
CA GLU A 121 -10.71 14.60 11.25
C GLU A 121 -9.28 14.10 11.55
N VAL A 122 -8.95 12.87 11.14
CA VAL A 122 -7.62 12.29 11.36
C VAL A 122 -6.76 12.21 10.09
N ILE A 123 -7.36 12.42 8.92
CA ILE A 123 -6.66 12.42 7.63
C ILE A 123 -5.48 13.42 7.59
N PRO A 124 -5.59 14.65 8.12
CA PRO A 124 -4.47 15.60 8.11
C PRO A 124 -3.19 15.04 8.76
N TYR A 125 -3.30 14.26 9.84
CA TYR A 125 -2.14 13.67 10.51
C TYR A 125 -1.43 12.65 9.61
N LEU A 126 -2.19 11.83 8.89
CA LEU A 126 -1.65 10.86 7.92
C LEU A 126 -1.02 11.57 6.73
N ARG A 127 -1.69 12.60 6.20
CA ARG A 127 -1.17 13.40 5.08
C ARG A 127 0.14 14.07 5.44
N ASP A 128 0.20 14.73 6.59
CA ASP A 128 1.38 15.43 7.05
C ASP A 128 2.56 14.46 7.32
N ALA A 129 2.27 13.23 7.76
CA ALA A 129 3.29 12.19 7.91
C ALA A 129 3.87 11.70 6.57
N VAL A 130 3.09 11.74 5.49
CA VAL A 130 3.48 11.23 4.16
C VAL A 130 4.06 12.32 3.25
N TYR A 131 3.62 13.58 3.40
CA TYR A 131 3.95 14.69 2.50
C TYR A 131 4.55 15.93 3.21
N GLY A 132 4.71 15.92 4.53
CA GLY A 132 5.22 17.06 5.31
C GLY A 132 6.71 17.37 5.10
N SER A 133 7.20 18.50 5.64
CA SER A 133 8.60 18.94 5.46
C SER A 133 9.65 18.05 6.13
N SER A 134 9.26 17.20 7.08
CA SER A 134 10.09 16.18 7.73
C SER A 134 9.69 14.77 7.29
N THR A 135 9.33 14.59 6.01
CA THR A 135 8.90 13.30 5.47
C THR A 135 10.02 12.27 5.65
N ILE A 136 9.65 11.06 6.09
CA ILE A 136 10.49 9.86 6.04
C ILE A 136 11.15 9.83 4.67
N SER A 137 12.48 9.77 4.59
CA SER A 137 13.15 9.61 3.29
C SER A 137 12.46 8.46 2.56
N ARG A 138 11.74 8.73 1.45
CA ARG A 138 11.07 7.70 0.63
C ARG A 138 12.09 6.86 -0.15
N SER A 139 13.25 6.63 0.47
CA SER A 139 14.36 5.81 0.01
C SER A 139 14.19 4.33 0.35
N LEU A 140 13.04 3.92 0.91
CA LEU A 140 12.62 2.53 0.91
C LEU A 140 12.26 2.13 -0.53
N VAL A 141 13.30 1.92 -1.34
CA VAL A 141 13.15 1.40 -2.70
C VAL A 141 12.71 -0.05 -2.58
N PRO A 142 11.59 -0.44 -3.23
CA PRO A 142 11.21 -1.85 -3.26
C PRO A 142 12.34 -2.68 -3.87
N ASN A 143 12.81 -3.66 -3.11
CA ASN A 143 13.71 -4.70 -3.59
C ASN A 143 12.91 -5.99 -3.75
N LEU A 144 13.08 -6.66 -4.88
CA LEU A 144 12.54 -7.98 -5.13
C LEU A 144 13.52 -9.00 -4.57
N LEU A 145 13.03 -9.91 -3.72
CA LEU A 145 13.78 -11.10 -3.39
C LEU A 145 13.50 -12.14 -4.48
N LEU A 146 14.50 -12.46 -5.29
CA LEU A 146 14.40 -13.46 -6.34
C LEU A 146 15.05 -14.75 -5.88
N GLU A 147 14.40 -15.86 -6.19
CA GLU A 147 14.93 -17.21 -6.00
C GLU A 147 15.09 -17.89 -7.35
N LEU A 148 16.31 -18.32 -7.67
CA LEU A 148 16.65 -19.06 -8.87
C LEU A 148 17.00 -20.50 -8.50
N THR A 149 16.24 -21.46 -9.03
CA THR A 149 16.60 -22.88 -8.98
C THR A 149 17.33 -23.24 -10.27
N LEU A 150 18.60 -23.63 -10.15
CA LEU A 150 19.41 -24.08 -11.26
C LEU A 150 19.12 -25.54 -11.61
N SER A 151 19.52 -25.96 -12.81
CA SER A 151 19.35 -27.34 -13.29
C SER A 151 20.06 -28.40 -12.43
N ASN A 152 21.08 -28.01 -11.67
CA ASN A 152 21.76 -28.86 -10.70
C ASN A 152 21.05 -28.91 -9.33
N GLY A 153 19.85 -28.34 -9.21
CA GLY A 153 19.07 -28.28 -7.98
C GLY A 153 19.52 -27.21 -6.99
N LYS A 154 20.59 -26.46 -7.27
CA LYS A 154 21.05 -25.39 -6.38
C LYS A 154 20.11 -24.19 -6.44
N ILE A 155 19.77 -23.66 -5.27
CA ILE A 155 18.94 -22.47 -5.11
C ILE A 155 19.84 -21.26 -4.84
N PHE A 156 19.60 -20.16 -5.55
CA PHE A 156 20.23 -18.87 -5.31
C PHE A 156 19.17 -17.82 -5.02
N THR A 157 19.22 -17.27 -3.82
CA THR A 157 18.33 -16.19 -3.39
C THR A 157 19.10 -14.88 -3.31
N PHE A 158 18.61 -13.83 -3.96
CA PHE A 158 19.27 -12.53 -3.97
C PHE A 158 18.27 -11.38 -4.14
N GLU A 159 18.64 -10.20 -3.65
CA GLU A 159 17.84 -8.99 -3.79
C GLU A 159 18.12 -8.28 -5.12
N VAL A 160 17.06 -7.78 -5.75
CA VAL A 160 17.10 -7.07 -7.04
C VAL A 160 16.25 -5.81 -6.95
N SER A 161 16.83 -4.65 -7.28
CA SER A 161 16.07 -3.40 -7.39
C SER A 161 15.08 -3.47 -8.55
N VAL A 162 13.97 -2.75 -8.46
CA VAL A 162 12.96 -2.70 -9.55
C VAL A 162 13.58 -2.27 -10.89
N ALA A 163 14.53 -1.34 -10.88
CA ALA A 163 15.21 -0.91 -12.10
C ALA A 163 15.96 -2.07 -12.80
N LYS A 164 16.71 -2.86 -12.01
CA LYS A 164 17.45 -4.02 -12.54
C LYS A 164 16.51 -5.13 -12.99
N PHE A 165 15.37 -5.29 -12.33
CA PHE A 165 14.33 -6.21 -12.76
C PHE A 165 13.69 -5.82 -14.11
N HIS A 166 13.44 -4.53 -14.34
CA HIS A 166 12.96 -4.06 -15.65
C HIS A 166 14.00 -4.28 -16.76
N GLU A 167 15.28 -4.03 -16.47
CA GLU A 167 16.37 -4.34 -17.41
C GLU A 167 16.40 -5.84 -17.75
N LEU A 168 16.29 -6.70 -16.73
CA LEU A 168 16.23 -8.15 -16.91
C LEU A 168 15.04 -8.56 -17.79
N ARG A 169 13.84 -8.03 -17.51
CA ARG A 169 12.64 -8.28 -18.32
C ARG A 169 12.84 -7.88 -19.79
N TYR A 170 13.42 -6.71 -20.04
CA TYR A 170 13.70 -6.25 -21.40
C TYR A 170 14.70 -7.18 -22.10
N ASN A 171 15.80 -7.50 -21.43
CA ASN A 171 16.84 -8.37 -22.00
C ASN A 171 16.31 -9.77 -22.31
N ILE A 172 15.51 -10.36 -21.41
CA ILE A 172 14.84 -11.64 -21.65
C ILE A 172 13.90 -11.54 -22.85
N ALA A 173 13.06 -10.52 -22.92
CA ALA A 173 12.14 -10.33 -24.05
C ALA A 173 12.89 -10.17 -25.38
N LYS A 174 14.03 -9.47 -25.39
CA LYS A 174 14.89 -9.31 -26.55
C LYS A 174 15.48 -10.65 -27.01
N VAL A 175 16.06 -11.42 -26.09
CA VAL A 175 16.63 -12.74 -26.39
C VAL A 175 15.55 -13.69 -26.91
N LEU A 176 14.36 -13.73 -26.28
CA LEU A 176 13.25 -14.54 -26.75
C LEU A 176 12.79 -14.15 -28.16
N LYS A 177 12.75 -12.84 -28.45
CA LYS A 177 12.44 -12.35 -29.81
C LYS A 177 13.48 -12.78 -30.83
N GLU A 178 14.77 -12.72 -30.48
CA GLU A 178 15.86 -13.16 -31.34
C GLU A 178 15.84 -14.67 -31.57
N MET A 179 15.64 -15.47 -30.51
CA MET A 179 15.47 -16.93 -30.61
C MET A 179 14.31 -17.30 -31.52
N ASN A 180 13.15 -16.66 -31.34
CA ASN A 180 12.00 -16.87 -32.23
C ASN A 180 12.31 -16.45 -33.68
N SER A 181 13.12 -15.40 -33.90
CA SER A 181 13.54 -15.03 -35.24
C SER A 181 14.43 -16.08 -35.89
N VAL A 182 15.31 -16.73 -35.12
CA VAL A 182 16.18 -17.81 -35.60
C VAL A 182 15.37 -19.06 -35.93
N GLU A 183 14.44 -19.44 -35.06
CA GLU A 183 13.57 -20.60 -35.27
C GLU A 183 12.74 -20.46 -36.56
N ASN A 184 12.15 -19.28 -36.78
CA ASN A 184 11.36 -19.01 -37.99
C ASN A 184 12.19 -18.87 -39.28
N LYS A 185 13.52 -18.77 -39.19
CA LYS A 185 14.42 -18.68 -40.36
C LYS A 185 14.91 -20.05 -40.86
N ASN A 186 14.86 -21.11 -40.04
CA ASN A 186 15.41 -22.43 -40.37
C ASN A 186 14.39 -23.48 -40.88
N ILE A 187 13.25 -23.04 -41.41
CA ILE A 187 12.31 -23.91 -42.13
C ILE A 187 12.61 -23.95 -43.64
N LEU A 188 13.75 -23.41 -44.08
CA LEU A 188 14.20 -23.48 -45.47
C LEU A 188 14.73 -24.89 -45.78
N LYS A 189 13.78 -25.75 -46.18
CA LYS A 189 13.89 -26.85 -47.16
C LYS A 189 15.20 -27.64 -47.12
N ILE A 190 15.21 -28.73 -46.36
CA ILE A 190 16.00 -29.89 -46.77
C ILE A 190 15.20 -30.52 -47.92
N GLN A 191 15.63 -30.26 -49.16
CA GLN A 191 15.23 -31.04 -50.32
C GLN A 191 16.31 -32.09 -50.53
N ASP A 192 15.92 -33.37 -50.48
CA ASP A 192 16.70 -34.51 -50.98
C ASP A 192 16.99 -34.36 -52.48
#